data_AF-A0A1H7U685-F1
#
_entry.id   AF-A0A1H7U685-F1
#
_cell.length_a   1.000
_cell.length_b   1.000
_cell.length_c   1.000
_cell.angle_alpha   90.00
_cell.angle_beta   90.00
_cell.angle_gamma   90.00
#
_symmetry.space_group_name_H-M   'P 1'
#
loop_
_entity.id
_entity.type
_entity.pdbx_description
1 polymer ?
#
loop_
_entity_poly.entity_id
_entity_poly.type
_entity_poly.pdbx_seq_one_letter_code
_entity_poly.pdbx_strand_id
1 'polypeptide(L)'
;MPVCQREIDGKKGKLNRNSRHYKCKIVGMDIGGESGALVAEVVKKSKLIIITVLGGMMKCFKCEGEMEVLRDLPYHYTESGLNNVYLHGVVQYRCLSCGEMWSEIPKIKALHLFIARTIICKQAALVGDEVRFLRKELAMKGKEMAEALVIEPETFSRWENGKQAVAPYHDRQLRLIYILNASEKEGRILHHNIRKMLSKMATLPPSSTKIDIAPQEWMLEASEPAFSDSCLKWNKRNYSSKDHVS
;
A
#
# COMPACT_ATOMS: atom_id res chain seq x y z
N MET A 1 -13.19 -7.43 -25.34
CA MET A 1 -14.08 -6.53 -26.12
C MET A 1 -15.50 -6.77 -25.61
N PRO A 2 -16.22 -5.77 -25.07
CA PRO A 2 -17.58 -6.00 -24.64
C PRO A 2 -18.48 -6.22 -25.86
N VAL A 3 -19.24 -7.30 -25.83
CA VAL A 3 -20.20 -7.66 -26.87
C VAL A 3 -21.54 -7.01 -26.51
N CYS A 4 -22.03 -6.08 -27.33
CA CYS A 4 -23.37 -5.52 -27.15
C CYS A 4 -24.42 -6.54 -27.61
N GLN A 5 -25.15 -7.15 -26.68
CA GLN A 5 -26.38 -7.90 -27.00
C GLN A 5 -27.62 -7.06 -26.68
N ARG A 6 -28.64 -7.15 -27.56
CA ARG A 6 -29.93 -6.47 -27.41
C ARG A 6 -30.89 -7.37 -26.66
N GLU A 7 -31.43 -6.91 -25.54
CA GLU A 7 -32.69 -7.44 -25.01
C GLU A 7 -33.84 -6.53 -25.47
N ILE A 8 -34.78 -7.10 -26.20
CA ILE A 8 -36.08 -6.51 -26.49
C ILE A 8 -37.06 -7.22 -25.57
N ASP A 9 -37.79 -6.46 -24.76
CA ASP A 9 -38.86 -6.96 -23.89
C ASP A 9 -39.80 -7.91 -24.64
N GLY A 10 -39.59 -9.21 -24.47
CA GLY A 10 -40.58 -10.30 -24.49
C GLY A 10 -41.62 -10.44 -25.63
N LYS A 11 -41.67 -9.61 -26.68
CA LYS A 11 -42.65 -9.74 -27.77
C LYS A 11 -42.05 -9.39 -29.13
N LYS A 12 -42.14 -10.35 -30.06
CA LYS A 12 -41.72 -10.20 -31.47
C LYS A 12 -42.56 -9.10 -32.15
N GLY A 13 -41.95 -7.94 -32.36
CA GLY A 13 -42.48 -6.86 -33.18
C GLY A 13 -41.38 -6.30 -34.09
N LYS A 14 -41.64 -6.19 -35.40
CA LYS A 14 -40.73 -5.58 -36.36
C LYS A 14 -40.56 -4.10 -36.00
N LEU A 15 -39.34 -3.64 -35.71
CA LEU A 15 -39.07 -2.23 -35.41
C LEU A 15 -38.55 -1.45 -36.63
N ASN A 16 -39.17 -0.29 -36.82
CA ASN A 16 -38.94 0.74 -37.83
C ASN A 16 -37.57 1.43 -37.62
N ARG A 17 -36.85 1.73 -38.70
CA ARG A 17 -35.46 2.27 -38.74
C ARG A 17 -35.26 3.68 -38.14
N ASN A 18 -36.27 4.28 -37.49
CA ASN A 18 -36.27 5.68 -37.07
C ASN A 18 -36.35 5.95 -35.54
N SER A 19 -36.20 4.96 -34.67
CA SER A 19 -36.28 5.17 -33.21
C SER A 19 -34.99 5.78 -32.62
N ARG A 20 -35.10 7.00 -32.05
CA ARG A 20 -34.01 7.83 -31.49
C ARG A 20 -33.57 7.49 -30.05
N HIS A 21 -34.04 6.40 -29.47
CA HIS A 21 -33.74 6.05 -28.07
C HIS A 21 -33.14 4.65 -28.01
N TYR A 22 -31.96 4.52 -27.41
CA TYR A 22 -31.34 3.24 -27.10
C TYR A 22 -31.14 3.19 -25.58
N LYS A 23 -31.75 2.21 -24.91
CA LYS A 23 -31.37 1.85 -23.53
C LYS A 23 -30.19 0.90 -23.64
N CYS A 24 -29.00 1.34 -23.26
CA CYS A 24 -27.83 0.47 -23.15
C CYS A 24 -27.73 0.03 -21.68
N LYS A 25 -28.00 -1.25 -21.41
CA LYS A 25 -27.73 -1.85 -20.11
C LYS A 25 -26.28 -2.30 -20.14
N ILE A 26 -25.42 -1.65 -19.36
CA ILE A 26 -24.04 -2.12 -19.15
C ILE A 26 -24.16 -3.37 -18.29
N VAL A 27 -23.98 -4.55 -18.89
CA VAL A 27 -23.98 -5.82 -18.16
C VAL A 27 -22.52 -6.22 -17.95
N GLY A 28 -22.14 -6.41 -16.68
CA GLY A 28 -20.90 -7.09 -16.30
C GLY A 28 -19.77 -6.19 -15.81
N MET A 29 -19.97 -5.46 -14.71
CA MET A 29 -18.91 -5.13 -13.75
C MET A 29 -19.53 -5.19 -12.35
N ASP A 30 -19.37 -6.32 -11.68
CA ASP A 30 -19.59 -6.41 -10.22
C ASP A 30 -18.48 -5.62 -9.53
N ILE A 31 -18.71 -4.32 -9.34
CA ILE A 31 -18.02 -3.54 -8.32
C ILE A 31 -18.82 -3.74 -7.03
N GLY A 32 -18.33 -4.64 -6.19
CA GLY A 32 -18.90 -4.85 -4.87
C GLY A 32 -18.87 -3.55 -4.06
N GLY A 33 -20.04 -3.17 -3.55
CA GLY A 33 -20.20 -2.11 -2.57
C GLY A 33 -20.55 -0.74 -3.14
N GLU A 34 -21.75 -0.30 -2.82
CA GLU A 34 -22.35 1.03 -3.04
C GLU A 34 -22.88 1.34 -4.45
N SER A 35 -24.22 1.37 -4.50
CA SER A 35 -25.09 1.77 -5.59
C SER A 35 -24.90 3.24 -5.99
N GLY A 36 -23.81 3.54 -6.71
CA GLY A 36 -23.67 4.76 -7.49
C GLY A 36 -24.29 4.57 -8.87
N ALA A 37 -25.43 5.21 -9.13
CA ALA A 37 -26.02 5.21 -10.46
C ALA A 37 -25.08 5.92 -11.45
N LEU A 38 -24.50 5.16 -12.39
CA LEU A 38 -23.78 5.71 -13.53
C LEU A 38 -24.78 6.41 -14.46
N VAL A 39 -24.90 7.73 -14.36
CA VAL A 39 -25.66 8.53 -15.34
C VAL A 39 -24.70 8.94 -16.45
N ALA A 40 -24.78 8.24 -17.60
CA ALA A 40 -24.11 8.66 -18.82
C ALA A 40 -25.01 9.61 -19.61
N GLU A 41 -24.65 10.89 -19.68
CA GLU A 41 -25.33 11.85 -20.57
C GLU A 41 -24.65 11.85 -21.94
N VAL A 42 -25.37 11.39 -22.97
CA VAL A 42 -24.84 11.31 -24.35
C VAL A 42 -25.06 12.66 -25.04
N VAL A 43 -24.08 13.55 -24.97
CA VAL A 43 -24.11 14.82 -25.72
C VAL A 43 -23.73 14.55 -27.19
N LYS A 44 -24.74 14.51 -28.06
CA LYS A 44 -24.59 14.18 -29.49
C LYS A 44 -24.14 15.40 -30.31
N LYS A 45 -22.89 15.83 -30.14
CA LYS A 45 -22.18 16.66 -31.12
C LYS A 45 -20.72 16.20 -31.15
N SER A 46 -20.30 15.61 -32.27
CA SER A 46 -18.98 14.99 -32.53
C SER A 46 -18.90 13.50 -32.15
N LYS A 47 -18.13 12.72 -32.92
CA LYS A 47 -17.85 11.26 -32.72
C LYS A 47 -17.08 10.95 -31.42
N LEU A 48 -17.07 11.87 -30.45
CA LEU A 48 -16.33 11.79 -29.21
C LEU A 48 -17.32 11.49 -28.08
N ILE A 49 -17.26 10.27 -27.54
CA ILE A 49 -18.00 9.91 -26.34
C ILE A 49 -17.15 10.40 -25.16
N ILE A 50 -17.46 11.59 -24.65
CA ILE A 50 -16.90 12.06 -23.38
C ILE A 50 -17.72 11.38 -22.28
N ILE A 51 -17.16 10.36 -21.65
CA ILE A 51 -17.73 9.77 -20.43
C ILE A 51 -17.34 10.69 -19.28
N THR A 52 -18.18 11.68 -18.98
CA THR A 52 -18.02 12.46 -17.76
C THR A 52 -18.45 11.57 -16.59
N VAL A 53 -17.49 11.02 -15.85
CA VAL A 53 -17.79 10.35 -14.58
C VAL A 53 -18.16 11.46 -13.59
N LEU A 54 -19.46 11.61 -13.32
CA LEU A 54 -19.95 12.38 -12.18
C LEU A 54 -19.57 11.62 -10.91
N GLY A 55 -18.31 11.78 -10.48
CA GLY A 55 -17.87 11.34 -9.16
C GLY A 55 -18.68 12.12 -8.11
N GLY A 56 -19.28 11.41 -7.16
CA GLY A 56 -20.04 12.04 -6.08
C GLY A 56 -19.23 13.18 -5.44
N MET A 57 -19.84 14.36 -5.34
CA MET A 57 -19.21 15.54 -4.75
C MET A 57 -18.96 15.26 -3.27
N MET A 58 -17.73 14.86 -2.92
CA MET A 58 -17.32 14.78 -1.52
C MET A 58 -16.98 16.19 -1.02
N LYS A 59 -17.53 16.54 0.14
CA LYS A 59 -17.31 17.82 0.81
C LYS A 59 -16.08 17.72 1.71
N CYS A 60 -15.31 18.80 1.80
CA CYS A 60 -14.22 18.91 2.76
C CYS A 60 -14.76 18.88 4.19
N PHE A 61 -14.23 18.01 5.04
CA PHE A 61 -14.63 17.92 6.46
C PHE A 61 -14.32 19.18 7.28
N LYS A 62 -13.40 20.03 6.80
CA LYS A 62 -12.92 21.22 7.51
C LYS A 62 -13.64 22.51 7.13
N CYS A 63 -13.97 22.68 5.84
CA CYS A 63 -14.51 23.94 5.32
C CYS A 63 -15.73 23.76 4.41
N GLU A 64 -16.22 22.53 4.23
CA GLU A 64 -17.34 22.19 3.35
C GLU A 64 -17.15 22.55 1.86
N GLY A 65 -15.92 22.93 1.47
CA GLY A 65 -15.53 23.16 0.08
C GLY A 65 -15.52 21.88 -0.75
N GLU A 66 -15.49 22.04 -2.08
CA GLU A 66 -15.42 20.91 -3.01
C GLU A 66 -14.04 20.24 -2.96
N MET A 67 -14.03 18.92 -3.17
CA MET A 67 -12.83 18.09 -3.19
C MET A 67 -12.53 17.61 -4.62
N GLU A 68 -11.29 17.76 -5.04
CA GLU A 68 -10.73 17.16 -6.25
C GLU A 68 -10.15 15.78 -5.93
N VAL A 69 -10.36 14.80 -6.82
CA VAL A 69 -9.80 13.44 -6.69
C VAL A 69 -8.50 13.35 -7.48
N LEU A 70 -7.41 12.99 -6.81
CA LEU A 70 -6.08 12.78 -7.39
C LEU A 70 -5.80 11.27 -7.45
N ARG A 71 -5.52 10.73 -8.64
CA ARG A 71 -5.32 9.28 -8.86
C ARG A 71 -3.89 8.89 -9.28
N ASP A 72 -3.16 9.80 -9.90
CA ASP A 72 -1.87 9.49 -10.55
C ASP A 72 -0.64 9.96 -9.75
N LEU A 73 -0.84 10.55 -8.57
CA LEU A 73 0.26 11.03 -7.72
C LEU A 73 0.65 9.98 -6.69
N PRO A 74 1.95 9.70 -6.47
CA PRO A 74 2.39 8.89 -5.34
C PRO A 74 2.08 9.58 -4.01
N TYR A 75 1.44 8.87 -3.08
CA TYR A 75 1.19 9.37 -1.73
C TYR A 75 2.40 9.12 -0.82
N HIS A 76 2.94 10.16 -0.18
CA HIS A 76 4.04 10.04 0.78
C HIS A 76 3.52 9.62 2.15
N TYR A 77 3.69 8.34 2.49
CA TYR A 77 3.09 7.73 3.68
C TYR A 77 3.91 7.94 4.95
N THR A 78 3.95 9.18 5.42
CA THR A 78 4.69 9.61 6.61
C THR A 78 4.08 9.11 7.92
N GLU A 79 2.82 8.68 7.91
CA GLU A 79 2.08 8.15 9.06
C GLU A 79 2.66 6.81 9.55
N SER A 80 3.44 6.13 8.70
CA SER A 80 4.27 5.00 9.12
C SER A 80 5.39 5.41 10.10
N GLY A 81 5.77 6.69 10.12
CA GLY A 81 6.97 7.17 10.82
C GLY A 81 8.25 6.98 10.02
N LEU A 82 8.15 6.54 8.75
CA LEU A 82 9.25 6.43 7.80
C LEU A 82 9.15 7.52 6.74
N ASN A 83 10.29 8.13 6.40
CA ASN A 83 10.33 9.22 5.42
C ASN A 83 10.50 8.75 3.98
N ASN A 84 10.66 7.44 3.76
CA ASN A 84 11.02 6.84 2.47
C ASN A 84 9.92 5.93 1.89
N VAL A 85 8.69 5.96 2.40
CA VAL A 85 7.58 5.12 1.93
C VAL A 85 6.61 5.91 1.06
N TYR A 86 6.36 5.41 -0.16
CA TYR A 86 5.47 6.02 -1.14
C TYR A 86 4.46 5.01 -1.67
N LEU A 87 3.16 5.32 -1.56
CA LEU A 87 2.07 4.48 -2.03
C LEU A 87 1.60 4.96 -3.41
N HIS A 88 1.61 4.06 -4.37
CA HIS A 88 1.10 4.31 -5.72
C HIS A 88 -0.36 3.86 -5.82
N GLY A 89 -1.14 4.51 -6.68
CA GLY A 89 -2.51 4.10 -6.98
C GLY A 89 -3.50 4.16 -5.80
N VAL A 90 -3.16 4.88 -4.73
CA VAL A 90 -4.10 5.20 -3.65
C VAL A 90 -4.89 6.45 -4.03
N VAL A 91 -6.19 6.44 -3.75
CA VAL A 91 -7.06 7.58 -4.03
C VAL A 91 -6.75 8.69 -3.04
N GLN A 92 -6.42 9.87 -3.55
CA GLN A 92 -6.17 11.06 -2.78
C GLN A 92 -7.24 12.11 -3.09
N TYR A 93 -7.54 12.95 -2.10
CA TYR A 93 -8.48 14.05 -2.23
C TYR A 93 -7.80 15.34 -1.80
N ARG A 94 -8.08 16.41 -2.54
CA ARG A 94 -7.60 17.76 -2.24
C ARG A 94 -8.76 18.74 -2.21
N CYS A 95 -8.90 19.48 -1.12
CA CYS A 95 -9.88 20.56 -1.05
C CYS A 95 -9.44 21.73 -1.92
N LEU A 96 -10.31 22.19 -2.81
CA LEU A 96 -10.05 23.34 -3.68
C LEU A 96 -10.07 24.68 -2.92
N SER A 97 -10.78 24.74 -1.79
CA SER A 97 -10.94 25.98 -1.01
C SER A 97 -9.84 26.19 0.03
N CYS A 98 -9.48 25.17 0.81
CA CYS A 98 -8.53 25.30 1.93
C CYS A 98 -7.25 24.46 1.78
N GLY A 99 -7.14 23.65 0.73
CA GLY A 99 -5.97 22.82 0.46
C GLY A 99 -5.82 21.57 1.34
N GLU A 100 -6.82 21.25 2.18
CA GLU A 100 -6.82 20.04 3.01
C GLU A 100 -6.70 18.78 2.16
N MET A 101 -5.88 17.82 2.59
CA MET A 101 -5.58 16.59 1.87
C MET A 101 -6.07 15.37 2.66
N TRP A 102 -6.59 14.36 1.96
CA TRP A 102 -6.96 13.06 2.55
C TRP A 102 -6.56 11.95 1.58
N SER A 103 -6.11 10.79 2.08
CA SER A 103 -5.92 9.57 1.27
C SER A 103 -6.74 8.38 1.76
N GLU A 104 -7.31 7.60 0.85
CA GLU A 104 -7.92 6.31 1.17
C GLU A 104 -6.90 5.18 1.07
N ILE A 105 -6.55 4.61 2.22
CA ILE A 105 -5.58 3.52 2.33
C ILE A 105 -6.29 2.26 2.84
N PRO A 106 -6.56 1.27 1.96
CA PRO A 106 -7.20 0.03 2.37
C PRO A 106 -6.23 -0.88 3.13
N LYS A 107 -6.80 -1.71 4.03
CA LYS A 107 -6.08 -2.78 4.75
C LYS A 107 -4.77 -2.31 5.42
N ILE A 108 -4.85 -1.25 6.23
CA ILE A 108 -3.68 -0.64 6.91
C ILE A 108 -2.79 -1.68 7.63
N LYS A 109 -3.37 -2.66 8.33
CA LYS A 109 -2.60 -3.72 9.00
C LYS A 109 -1.74 -4.53 8.02
N ALA A 110 -2.30 -4.88 6.86
CA ALA A 110 -1.58 -5.60 5.82
C ALA A 110 -0.48 -4.73 5.18
N LEU A 111 -0.75 -3.43 4.98
CA LEU A 111 0.26 -2.48 4.50
C LEU A 111 1.46 -2.40 5.46
N HIS A 112 1.21 -2.26 6.77
CA HIS A 112 2.27 -2.18 7.76
C HIS A 112 3.09 -3.48 7.86
N LEU A 113 2.43 -4.65 7.80
CA LEU A 113 3.12 -5.94 7.73
C LEU A 113 4.00 -6.03 6.46
N PHE A 114 3.54 -5.49 5.34
CA PHE A 114 4.29 -5.45 4.09
C PHE A 114 5.51 -4.50 4.16
N ILE A 115 5.35 -3.32 4.76
CA ILE A 115 6.47 -2.39 5.02
C ILE A 115 7.51 -3.08 5.91
N ALA A 116 7.07 -3.73 6.98
CA ALA A 116 7.98 -4.46 7.87
C ALA A 116 8.68 -5.63 7.18
N ARG A 117 7.98 -6.38 6.32
CA ARG A 117 8.59 -7.40 5.44
C ARG A 117 9.69 -6.81 4.58
N THR A 118 9.45 -5.64 3.96
CA THR A 118 10.44 -4.97 3.11
C THR A 118 11.71 -4.62 3.88
N ILE A 119 11.55 -4.05 5.07
CA ILE A 119 12.64 -3.67 5.99
C ILE A 119 13.39 -4.91 6.49
N ILE A 120 12.68 -5.90 7.01
CA ILE A 120 13.27 -7.11 7.59
C ILE A 120 13.99 -7.95 6.54
N CYS A 121 13.52 -7.98 5.30
CA CYS A 121 14.12 -8.79 4.25
C CYS A 121 15.28 -8.09 3.54
N LYS A 122 15.68 -6.86 3.92
CA LYS A 122 16.81 -6.17 3.27
C LYS A 122 18.15 -6.69 3.81
N GLN A 123 19.19 -6.64 2.98
CA GLN A 123 20.54 -7.07 3.39
C GLN A 123 21.28 -6.01 4.20
N ALA A 124 21.01 -4.73 3.94
CA ALA A 124 21.53 -3.61 4.71
C ALA A 124 21.11 -3.69 6.18
N ALA A 125 22.00 -3.23 7.06
CA ALA A 125 21.68 -3.00 8.45
C ALA A 125 20.53 -1.97 8.57
N LEU A 126 19.78 -2.08 9.66
CA LEU A 126 18.67 -1.21 10.00
C LEU A 126 19.18 0.20 10.30
N VAL A 127 18.45 1.20 9.81
CA VAL A 127 18.64 2.61 10.19
C VAL A 127 17.69 2.99 11.32
N GLY A 128 17.95 4.10 12.01
CA GLY A 128 17.22 4.49 13.22
C GLY A 128 15.71 4.56 13.07
N ASP A 129 15.21 5.15 11.98
CA ASP A 129 13.76 5.23 11.73
C ASP A 129 13.12 3.85 11.51
N GLU A 130 13.84 2.89 10.94
CA GLU A 130 13.37 1.52 10.77
C GLU A 130 13.36 0.76 12.10
N VAL A 131 14.37 0.95 12.94
CA VAL A 131 14.39 0.40 14.31
C VAL A 131 13.17 0.91 15.09
N ARG A 132 12.89 2.22 14.98
CA ARG A 132 11.74 2.86 15.61
C ARG A 132 10.42 2.33 15.05
N PHE A 133 10.31 2.18 13.72
CA PHE A 133 9.16 1.60 13.05
C PHE A 133 8.85 0.20 13.58
N LEU A 134 9.84 -0.70 13.52
CA LEU A 134 9.67 -2.10 13.95
C LEU A 134 9.25 -2.20 15.42
N ARG A 135 9.80 -1.36 16.31
CA ARG A 135 9.37 -1.32 17.71
C ARG A 135 7.92 -0.85 17.88
N LYS A 136 7.53 0.24 17.20
CA LYS A 136 6.18 0.80 17.30
C LYS A 136 5.11 -0.16 16.78
N GLU A 137 5.43 -0.93 15.75
CA GLU A 137 4.54 -1.97 15.22
C GLU A 137 4.21 -3.09 16.23
N LEU A 138 5.13 -3.35 17.15
CA LEU A 138 4.95 -4.27 18.28
C LEU A 138 4.31 -3.60 19.50
N ALA A 139 3.97 -2.31 19.42
CA ALA A 139 3.46 -1.49 20.52
C ALA A 139 4.39 -1.46 21.77
N MET A 140 5.69 -1.69 21.59
CA MET A 140 6.67 -1.72 22.68
C MET A 140 7.25 -0.33 22.98
N LYS A 141 7.51 -0.06 24.25
CA LYS A 141 8.31 1.11 24.68
C LYS A 141 9.79 0.89 24.37
N GLY A 142 10.57 1.97 24.23
CA GLY A 142 12.01 1.88 23.99
C GLY A 142 12.75 1.07 25.07
N LYS A 143 12.35 1.25 26.34
CA LYS A 143 12.88 0.50 27.47
C LYS A 143 12.59 -1.00 27.39
N GLU A 144 11.36 -1.38 27.03
CA GLU A 144 10.96 -2.79 26.88
C GLU A 144 11.75 -3.49 25.76
N MET A 145 11.98 -2.80 24.64
CA MET A 145 12.81 -3.33 23.55
C MET A 145 14.28 -3.45 23.97
N ALA A 146 14.81 -2.47 24.73
CA ALA A 146 16.17 -2.54 25.26
C ALA A 146 16.35 -3.72 26.24
N GLU A 147 15.39 -3.95 27.12
CA GLU A 147 15.34 -5.10 28.03
C GLU A 147 15.31 -6.43 27.25
N ALA A 148 14.48 -6.54 26.21
CA ALA A 148 14.41 -7.73 25.35
C ALA A 148 15.71 -8.01 24.57
N LEU A 149 16.49 -6.97 24.26
CA LEU A 149 17.79 -7.05 23.59
C LEU A 149 18.97 -7.18 24.56
N VAL A 150 18.72 -7.09 25.87
CA VAL A 150 19.74 -7.11 26.94
C VAL A 150 20.79 -6.01 26.74
N ILE A 151 20.32 -4.77 26.54
CA ILE A 151 21.15 -3.58 26.38
C ILE A 151 20.62 -2.42 27.22
N GLU A 152 21.47 -1.41 27.44
CA GLU A 152 21.06 -0.19 28.11
C GLU A 152 20.03 0.62 27.28
N PRO A 153 19.00 1.22 27.91
CA PRO A 153 18.02 2.06 27.22
C PRO A 153 18.63 3.21 26.41
N GLU A 154 19.75 3.78 26.87
CA GLU A 154 20.49 4.84 26.18
C GLU A 154 21.08 4.33 24.87
N THR A 155 21.54 3.07 24.83
CA THR A 155 22.08 2.46 23.60
C THR A 155 20.98 2.30 22.57
N PHE A 156 19.81 1.79 22.97
CA PHE A 156 18.67 1.66 22.08
C PHE A 156 18.20 3.04 21.57
N SER A 157 18.14 4.04 22.45
CA SER A 157 17.82 5.41 22.08
C SER A 157 18.80 5.99 21.06
N ARG A 158 20.11 5.73 21.18
CA ARG A 158 21.11 6.17 20.19
C ARG A 158 20.88 5.53 18.82
N TRP A 159 20.46 4.26 18.77
CA TRP A 159 20.11 3.59 17.51
C TRP A 159 18.90 4.23 16.84
N GLU A 160 17.80 4.42 17.57
CA GLU A 160 16.58 5.03 17.03
C GLU A 160 16.79 6.46 16.53
N ASN A 161 17.75 7.18 17.12
CA ASN A 161 18.08 8.55 16.74
C ASN A 161 19.23 8.64 15.71
N GLY A 162 19.69 7.51 15.18
CA GLY A 162 20.77 7.47 14.19
C GLY A 162 22.14 7.94 14.71
N LYS A 163 22.30 8.10 16.02
CA LYS A 163 23.56 8.52 16.66
C LYS A 163 24.59 7.39 16.74
N GLN A 164 24.14 6.14 16.63
CA GLN A 164 24.97 4.95 16.65
C GLN A 164 24.35 3.89 15.74
N ALA A 165 25.18 3.21 14.94
CA ALA A 165 24.72 2.10 14.11
C ALA A 165 24.39 0.86 14.96
N VAL A 166 23.37 0.10 14.54
CA VAL A 166 23.01 -1.17 15.18
C VAL A 166 24.08 -2.21 14.88
N ALA A 167 24.57 -2.90 15.91
CA ALA A 167 25.51 -4.01 15.70
C ALA A 167 24.82 -5.17 14.96
N PRO A 168 25.51 -5.88 14.03
CA PRO A 168 24.88 -6.93 13.22
C PRO A 168 24.17 -8.03 14.01
N TYR A 169 24.66 -8.36 15.22
CA TYR A 169 24.01 -9.31 16.11
C TYR A 169 22.66 -8.81 16.62
N HIS A 170 22.59 -7.57 17.14
CA HIS A 170 21.36 -6.98 17.64
C HIS A 170 20.37 -6.65 16.53
N ASP A 171 20.85 -6.32 15.32
CA ASP A 171 20.01 -6.15 14.14
C ASP A 171 19.22 -7.44 13.85
N ARG A 172 19.93 -8.58 13.79
CA ARG A 172 19.30 -9.91 13.61
C ARG A 172 18.35 -10.26 14.74
N GLN A 173 18.71 -9.95 15.99
CA GLN A 173 17.87 -10.19 17.16
C GLN A 173 16.58 -9.36 17.09
N LEU A 174 16.66 -8.08 16.73
CA LEU A 174 15.51 -7.19 16.57
C LEU A 174 14.56 -7.71 15.47
N ARG A 175 15.11 -8.14 14.32
CA ARG A 175 14.32 -8.76 13.26
C ARG A 175 13.62 -10.03 13.74
N LEU A 176 14.30 -10.86 14.53
CA LEU A 176 13.72 -12.08 15.08
C LEU A 176 12.57 -11.76 16.06
N ILE A 177 12.78 -10.82 16.97
CA ILE A 177 11.74 -10.35 17.91
C ILE A 177 10.50 -9.90 17.14
N TYR A 178 10.68 -9.10 16.09
CA TYR A 178 9.56 -8.67 15.26
C TYR A 178 8.83 -9.86 14.61
N ILE A 179 9.55 -10.74 13.92
CA ILE A 179 8.95 -11.87 13.17
C ILE A 179 8.09 -12.76 14.09
N LEU A 180 8.60 -13.04 15.30
CA LEU A 180 7.92 -13.90 16.25
C LEU A 180 6.66 -13.23 16.82
N ASN A 181 6.75 -11.96 17.23
CA ASN A 181 5.59 -11.21 17.74
C ASN A 181 4.54 -10.93 16.66
N ALA A 182 4.96 -10.65 15.42
CA ALA A 182 4.05 -10.49 14.30
C ALA A 182 3.29 -11.81 14.01
N SER A 183 3.97 -12.96 14.12
CA SER A 183 3.32 -14.27 13.97
C SER A 183 2.28 -14.52 15.06
N GLU A 184 2.60 -14.18 16.30
CA GLU A 184 1.68 -14.28 17.44
C GLU A 184 0.45 -13.37 17.26
N LYS A 185 0.66 -12.09 16.92
CA LYS A 185 -0.41 -11.10 16.70
C LYS A 185 -1.36 -11.48 15.57
N GLU A 186 -0.84 -12.08 14.50
CA GLU A 186 -1.65 -12.57 13.37
C GLU A 186 -2.30 -13.94 13.64
N GLY A 187 -1.99 -14.60 14.76
CA GLY A 187 -2.50 -15.92 15.09
C GLY A 187 -2.03 -17.03 14.13
N ARG A 188 -0.94 -16.80 13.39
CA ARG A 188 -0.40 -17.74 12.40
C ARG A 188 1.10 -17.56 12.21
N ILE A 189 1.78 -18.64 11.85
CA ILE A 189 3.21 -18.60 11.55
C ILE A 189 3.43 -17.82 10.25
N LEU A 190 4.12 -16.68 10.34
CA LEU A 190 4.44 -15.83 9.20
C LEU A 190 5.82 -16.11 8.61
N HIS A 191 6.55 -17.07 9.16
CA HIS A 191 7.95 -17.28 8.81
C HIS A 191 8.24 -18.69 8.32
N HIS A 192 9.26 -18.82 7.49
CA HIS A 192 9.80 -20.10 7.05
C HIS A 192 11.31 -19.99 6.82
N ASN A 193 12.07 -20.98 7.29
CA ASN A 193 13.52 -21.05 7.17
C ASN A 193 14.28 -19.82 7.75
N ILE A 194 13.85 -19.32 8.92
CA ILE A 194 14.46 -18.17 9.60
C ILE A 194 15.99 -18.29 9.68
N ARG A 195 16.52 -19.48 9.99
CA ARG A 195 17.98 -19.70 10.12
C ARG A 195 18.74 -19.23 8.87
N LYS A 196 18.25 -19.54 7.68
CA LYS A 196 18.87 -19.16 6.41
C LYS A 196 18.58 -17.72 6.02
N MET A 197 17.47 -17.16 6.47
CA MET A 197 17.19 -15.73 6.33
C MET A 197 18.21 -14.90 7.13
N LEU A 198 18.43 -15.23 8.40
CA LEU A 198 19.31 -14.48 9.30
C LEU A 198 20.76 -14.45 8.82
N SER A 199 21.25 -15.50 8.14
CA SER A 199 22.64 -15.52 7.62
C SER A 199 22.89 -14.50 6.50
N LYS A 200 21.83 -13.93 5.91
CA LYS A 200 21.91 -12.97 4.80
C LYS A 200 21.53 -11.54 5.20
N MET A 201 21.08 -11.33 6.44
CA MET A 201 20.68 -10.03 6.98
C MET A 201 21.83 -9.33 7.69
N ALA A 202 21.78 -7.99 7.69
CA ALA A 202 22.81 -7.12 8.26
C ALA A 202 24.21 -7.42 7.73
N THR A 203 24.30 -7.71 6.43
CA THR A 203 25.56 -8.03 5.72
C THR A 203 26.13 -6.83 4.96
N LEU A 204 25.32 -5.79 4.77
CA LEU A 204 25.68 -4.53 4.13
C LEU A 204 25.55 -3.36 5.13
N PRO A 205 26.28 -2.25 4.94
CA PRO A 205 26.19 -1.08 5.81
C PRO A 205 24.75 -0.54 5.90
N PRO A 206 24.42 0.22 6.96
CA PRO A 206 23.10 0.83 7.10
C PRO A 206 22.77 1.71 5.90
N SER A 207 21.60 1.50 5.32
CA SER A 207 21.10 2.29 4.19
C SER A 207 19.59 2.30 4.19
N SER A 208 19.01 3.48 3.90
CA SER A 208 17.58 3.67 3.70
C SER A 208 17.31 3.87 2.21
N THR A 209 16.54 2.97 1.62
CA THR A 209 16.17 3.04 0.19
C THR A 209 14.71 3.42 0.07
N LYS A 210 14.35 4.18 -0.95
CA LYS A 210 12.95 4.48 -1.28
C LYS A 210 12.13 3.18 -1.42
N ILE A 211 11.05 3.08 -0.66
CA ILE A 211 10.07 1.99 -0.68
C ILE A 211 8.87 2.50 -1.47
N ASP A 212 8.77 2.06 -2.72
CA ASP A 212 7.61 2.31 -3.57
C ASP A 212 6.68 1.09 -3.47
N ILE A 213 5.40 1.31 -3.16
CA ILE A 213 4.43 0.22 -2.96
C ILE A 213 3.21 0.44 -3.85
N ALA A 214 2.86 -0.56 -4.65
CA ALA A 214 1.62 -0.60 -5.43
C ALA A 214 0.50 -1.36 -4.69
N PRO A 215 -0.79 -1.03 -4.89
CA PRO A 215 -1.90 -1.57 -4.10
C PRO A 215 -1.97 -3.11 -4.13
N GLN A 216 -1.60 -3.71 -5.25
CA GLN A 216 -1.60 -5.16 -5.42
C GLN A 216 -0.61 -5.85 -4.47
N GLU A 217 0.45 -5.17 -4.05
CA GLU A 217 1.52 -5.79 -3.26
C GLU A 217 1.13 -6.05 -1.80
N TRP A 218 0.25 -5.22 -1.21
CA TRP A 218 -0.24 -5.43 0.17
C TRP A 218 -1.72 -5.84 0.25
N MET A 219 -2.47 -5.76 -0.86
CA MET A 219 -3.87 -6.20 -0.88
C MET A 219 -4.05 -7.69 -1.13
N LEU A 220 -3.07 -8.34 -1.77
CA LEU A 220 -3.09 -9.78 -2.04
C LEU A 220 -2.76 -10.58 -0.78
N GLU A 221 -3.57 -11.60 -0.52
CA GLU A 221 -3.27 -12.57 0.53
C GLU A 221 -2.06 -13.40 0.12
N ALA A 222 -1.01 -13.37 0.93
CA ALA A 222 0.22 -14.07 0.63
C ALA A 222 -0.02 -15.59 0.75
N SER A 223 0.15 -16.32 -0.36
CA SER A 223 0.18 -17.79 -0.38
C SER A 223 1.43 -18.35 0.31
N GLU A 224 2.48 -17.54 0.43
CA GLU A 224 3.70 -17.85 1.16
C GLU A 224 3.77 -17.10 2.50
N PRO A 225 4.51 -17.64 3.49
CA PRO A 225 4.85 -16.92 4.70
C PRO A 225 5.46 -15.54 4.39
N ALA A 226 5.09 -14.53 5.17
CA ALA A 226 5.57 -13.16 4.97
C ALA A 226 7.10 -13.08 5.03
N PHE A 227 7.73 -13.89 5.87
CA PHE A 227 9.18 -13.91 6.10
C PHE A 227 9.74 -15.25 5.65
N SER A 228 10.35 -15.30 4.46
CA SER A 228 10.97 -16.53 3.95
C SER A 228 12.22 -16.25 3.12
N ASP A 229 12.94 -17.31 2.74
CA ASP A 229 14.05 -17.20 1.76
C ASP A 229 13.66 -16.45 0.47
N SER A 230 12.37 -16.46 0.08
CA SER A 230 11.88 -15.79 -1.13
C SER A 230 11.85 -14.27 -0.97
N CYS A 231 11.63 -13.75 0.24
CA CYS A 231 11.56 -12.30 0.46
C CYS A 231 12.92 -11.60 0.23
N LEU A 232 14.03 -12.32 0.44
CA LEU A 232 15.38 -11.83 0.09
C LEU A 232 15.57 -11.64 -1.43
N LYS A 233 14.87 -12.45 -2.26
CA LYS A 233 14.92 -12.35 -3.72
C LYS A 233 14.02 -11.23 -4.23
N TRP A 234 12.87 -11.05 -3.59
CA TRP A 234 11.92 -9.99 -3.92
C TRP A 234 12.57 -8.60 -3.80
N ASN A 235 13.31 -8.35 -2.72
CA ASN A 235 14.07 -7.11 -2.55
C ASN A 235 15.11 -6.84 -3.66
N LYS A 236 15.63 -7.87 -4.33
CA LYS A 236 16.55 -7.67 -5.47
C LYS A 236 15.83 -7.17 -6.73
N ARG A 237 14.57 -7.57 -6.97
CA ARG A 237 13.81 -7.13 -8.17
C ARG A 237 13.46 -5.64 -8.09
N ASN A 238 13.09 -5.16 -6.91
CA ASN A 238 12.82 -3.73 -6.67
C ASN A 238 14.09 -2.88 -6.61
N TYR A 239 15.27 -3.49 -6.50
CA TYR A 239 16.57 -2.82 -6.60
C TYR A 239 17.09 -2.76 -8.04
N SER A 240 16.82 -3.77 -8.86
CA SER A 240 17.35 -3.89 -10.23
C SER A 240 16.52 -3.16 -11.30
N SER A 241 15.30 -2.72 -11.00
CA SER A 241 14.43 -2.03 -11.97
C SER A 241 14.68 -0.51 -12.07
N LYS A 242 15.68 0.05 -11.36
CA LYS A 242 15.98 1.49 -11.39
C LYS A 242 17.23 1.89 -12.19
N ASP A 243 17.89 0.98 -12.90
CA ASP A 243 19.10 1.28 -13.68
C ASP A 243 18.86 1.55 -15.18
N HIS A 244 17.61 1.70 -15.65
CA HIS A 244 17.32 2.07 -17.03
C HIS A 244 16.36 3.26 -17.12
N VAL A 245 16.85 4.43 -16.72
CA VAL A 245 16.51 5.69 -17.39
C VAL A 245 17.83 6.46 -17.55
N SER A 246 18.48 6.24 -18.70
CA SER A 246 19.54 7.09 -19.25
C SER A 246 18.93 7.91 -20.37
#